data_AF-A0A7C9BMB8-F1
#
_entry.id   AF-A0A7C9BMB8-F1
#
_cell.length_a   1.000
_cell.length_b   1.000
_cell.length_c   1.000
_cell.angle_alpha   90.00
_cell.angle_beta   90.00
_cell.angle_gamma   90.00
#
_symmetry.space_group_name_H-M   'P 1'
#
loop_
_entity.id
_entity.type
_entity.pdbx_description
1 polymer ?
#
loop_
_entity_poly.entity_id
_entity_poly.type
_entity_poly.pdbx_seq_one_letter_code
_entity_poly.pdbx_strand_id
1 'polypeptide(L)'
;METYNFGPVLPITFKEVKRLYGQACQIKTIHQYWITGNGWVDADFTESVESQILRVILMGASVVNLEIHHHGQVSYADYLIRELQEKTE
;
A
#
# COMPACT_ATOMS: atom_id res chain seq x y z
N MET A 1 15.21 -20.35 4.54
CA MET A 1 14.36 -19.30 3.94
C MET A 1 13.61 -19.94 2.80
N GLU A 2 12.30 -20.12 2.94
CA GLU A 2 11.47 -20.58 1.82
C GLU A 2 11.26 -19.42 0.86
N THR A 3 11.72 -19.57 -0.38
CA THR A 3 11.47 -18.62 -1.45
C THR A 3 10.12 -18.96 -2.08
N TYR A 4 9.09 -18.28 -1.61
CA TYR A 4 7.78 -18.35 -2.24
C TYR A 4 7.83 -17.65 -3.60
N ASN A 5 7.42 -18.37 -4.65
CA ASN A 5 7.45 -17.88 -6.02
C ASN A 5 6.04 -17.39 -6.41
N PHE A 6 5.81 -16.08 -6.24
CA PHE A 6 4.47 -15.46 -6.34
C PHE A 6 4.08 -15.03 -7.77
N GLY A 7 4.78 -15.53 -8.79
CA GLY A 7 4.66 -14.97 -10.15
C GLY A 7 5.30 -13.57 -10.24
N PRO A 8 5.14 -12.86 -11.37
CA PRO A 8 5.68 -11.51 -11.50
C PRO A 8 4.93 -10.57 -10.56
N VAL A 9 5.60 -10.10 -9.51
CA VAL A 9 5.10 -9.03 -8.65
C VAL A 9 4.99 -7.76 -9.49
N LEU A 10 3.77 -7.30 -9.74
CA LEU A 10 3.54 -6.03 -10.42
C LEU A 10 4.18 -4.88 -9.61
N PRO A 11 4.83 -3.92 -10.27
CA PRO A 11 5.43 -2.79 -9.58
C PRO A 11 4.34 -1.99 -8.84
N ILE A 12 4.65 -1.61 -7.61
CA ILE A 12 3.81 -0.71 -6.82
C ILE A 12 4.02 0.72 -7.33
N THR A 13 2.94 1.37 -7.71
CA THR A 13 2.91 2.77 -8.15
C THR A 13 1.93 3.55 -7.28
N PHE A 14 2.29 4.80 -7.00
CA PHE A 14 1.44 5.72 -6.25
C PHE A 14 0.86 6.81 -7.15
N LYS A 15 0.66 6.48 -8.43
CA LYS A 15 0.25 7.46 -9.46
C LYS A 15 -1.08 8.12 -9.11
N GLU A 16 -2.08 7.33 -8.73
CA GLU A 16 -3.39 7.85 -8.32
C GLU A 16 -3.33 8.66 -7.02
N VAL A 17 -2.54 8.22 -6.04
CA VAL A 17 -2.31 8.98 -4.80
C VAL A 17 -1.73 10.35 -5.12
N LYS A 18 -0.67 10.40 -5.93
CA LYS A 18 -0.01 11.64 -6.37
C LYS A 18 -0.88 12.50 -7.27
N ARG A 19 -1.82 11.89 -8.02
CA ARG A 19 -2.81 12.63 -8.81
C ARG A 19 -3.81 13.37 -7.90
N LEU A 20 -4.22 12.76 -6.79
CA LEU A 20 -5.19 13.34 -5.84
C LEU A 20 -4.56 14.35 -4.88
N TYR A 21 -3.40 14.03 -4.31
CA TYR A 21 -2.75 14.84 -3.27
C TYR A 21 -1.61 15.73 -3.81
N GLY A 22 -1.35 15.68 -5.12
CA GLY A 22 -0.28 16.41 -5.78
C GLY A 22 1.07 15.69 -5.75
N GLN A 23 1.95 16.04 -6.69
CA GLN A 23 3.24 15.35 -6.87
C GLN A 23 4.20 15.48 -5.68
N ALA A 24 4.00 16.50 -4.83
CA ALA A 24 4.80 16.74 -3.64
C ALA A 24 4.34 15.94 -2.41
N CYS A 25 3.23 15.18 -2.49
CA CYS A 25 2.78 14.37 -1.36
C CYS A 25 3.78 13.26 -1.04
N GLN A 26 3.95 12.98 0.25
CA GLN A 26 4.76 11.86 0.73
C GLN A 26 3.86 10.79 1.30
N ILE A 27 4.13 9.53 0.97
CA ILE A 27 3.42 8.39 1.53
C ILE A 27 4.39 7.78 2.54
N LYS A 28 4.01 7.77 3.81
CA LYS A 28 4.95 7.47 4.90
C LYS A 28 4.92 6.01 5.31
N THR A 29 3.73 5.42 5.38
CA THR A 29 3.51 4.05 5.83
C THR A 29 2.12 3.57 5.41
N ILE A 30 1.88 2.27 5.52
CA ILE A 30 0.55 1.72 5.75
C ILE A 30 0.22 1.92 7.24
N HIS A 31 -0.95 2.46 7.55
CA HIS A 31 -1.45 2.56 8.92
C HIS A 31 -2.21 1.29 9.32
N GLN A 32 -3.07 0.80 8.43
CA GLN A 32 -3.84 -0.44 8.59
C GLN A 32 -4.04 -1.13 7.24
N TYR A 33 -4.35 -2.42 7.26
CA TYR A 33 -4.72 -3.19 6.06
C TYR A 33 -5.93 -4.08 6.32
N TRP A 34 -6.72 -4.33 5.27
CA TRP A 34 -7.93 -5.15 5.35
C TRP A 34 -7.73 -6.53 4.76
N ILE A 35 -8.07 -7.57 5.53
CA ILE A 35 -8.15 -8.95 5.06
C ILE A 35 -9.61 -9.41 5.12
N THR A 36 -10.14 -9.91 4.00
CA THR A 36 -11.50 -10.46 3.92
C THR A 36 -11.69 -11.57 4.96
N GLY A 37 -12.67 -11.41 5.84
CA GLY A 37 -12.97 -12.36 6.93
C GLY A 37 -12.28 -12.05 8.26
N ASN A 38 -11.18 -11.29 8.26
CA ASN A 38 -10.47 -10.89 9.48
C ASN A 38 -10.74 -9.42 9.87
N GLY A 39 -11.00 -8.57 8.89
CA GLY A 39 -11.25 -7.14 9.09
C GLY A 39 -9.98 -6.28 8.96
N TRP A 40 -9.99 -5.11 9.59
CA TRP A 40 -8.85 -4.20 9.65
C TRP A 40 -7.81 -4.70 10.66
N VAL A 41 -6.55 -4.67 10.25
CA VAL A 41 -5.39 -5.03 11.06
C VAL A 41 -4.41 -3.87 11.06
N ASP A 42 -3.91 -3.51 12.25
CA ASP A 42 -2.89 -2.48 12.39
C ASP A 42 -1.57 -2.91 11.73
N ALA A 43 -0.95 -2.00 11.01
CA ALA A 43 0.35 -2.21 10.40
C ALA A 43 1.46 -1.72 11.35
N ASP A 44 2.39 -2.61 11.67
CA ASP A 44 3.62 -2.28 12.40
C ASP A 44 4.82 -2.79 11.59
N PHE A 45 5.23 -1.98 10.61
CA PHE A 45 6.31 -2.30 9.70
C PHE A 45 7.32 -1.16 9.67
N THR A 46 8.61 -1.50 9.62
CA THR A 46 9.73 -0.53 9.59
C THR A 46 10.39 -0.40 8.21
N GLU A 47 9.88 -1.12 7.22
CA GLU A 47 10.39 -1.17 5.85
C GLU A 47 9.73 -0.11 4.93
N SER A 48 10.18 0.01 3.68
CA SER A 48 9.59 0.98 2.73
C SER A 48 8.14 0.66 2.45
N VAL A 49 7.32 1.67 2.12
CA VAL A 49 5.88 1.49 1.88
C VAL A 49 5.60 0.46 0.80
N GLU A 50 6.41 0.40 -0.26
CA GLU A 50 6.29 -0.64 -1.30
C GLU A 50 6.51 -2.03 -0.71
N SER A 51 7.56 -2.23 0.10
CA SER A 51 7.80 -3.50 0.79
C SER A 51 6.68 -3.87 1.75
N GLN A 52 6.10 -2.90 2.46
CA GLN A 52 4.94 -3.11 3.32
C GLN A 52 3.73 -3.58 2.51
N ILE A 53 3.45 -2.95 1.36
CA ILE A 53 2.35 -3.33 0.47
C ILE A 53 2.55 -4.76 -0.03
N LEU A 54 3.77 -5.10 -0.45
CA LEU A 54 4.11 -6.48 -0.85
C LEU A 54 3.88 -7.46 0.29
N ARG A 55 4.31 -7.15 1.51
CA ARG A 55 4.10 -8.01 2.67
C ARG A 55 2.62 -8.25 2.94
N VAL A 56 1.79 -7.21 2.97
CA VAL A 56 0.35 -7.38 3.26
C VAL A 56 -0.38 -8.11 2.14
N ILE A 57 0.08 -8.01 0.88
CA ILE A 57 -0.39 -8.88 -0.21
C ILE A 57 -0.16 -10.36 0.14
N LEU A 58 1.02 -10.71 0.64
CA LEU A 58 1.34 -12.08 1.04
C LEU A 58 0.48 -12.57 2.21
N MET A 59 0.01 -11.64 3.05
CA MET A 59 -0.92 -11.91 4.15
C MET A 59 -2.38 -12.00 3.69
N GLY A 60 -2.68 -11.77 2.41
CA GLY A 60 -4.02 -11.83 1.84
C GLY A 60 -4.82 -10.53 1.95
N ALA A 61 -4.15 -9.39 2.16
CA ALA A 61 -4.82 -8.09 2.20
C ALA A 61 -5.36 -7.69 0.82
N SER A 62 -6.47 -6.95 0.81
CA SER A 62 -7.09 -6.41 -0.41
C SER A 62 -7.14 -4.88 -0.44
N VAL A 63 -7.07 -4.24 0.74
CA VAL A 63 -7.09 -2.79 0.93
C VAL A 63 -5.98 -2.39 1.89
N VAL A 64 -5.38 -1.24 1.66
CA VAL A 64 -4.42 -0.60 2.57
C VAL A 64 -4.88 0.82 2.89
N ASN A 65 -4.79 1.20 4.16
CA ASN A 65 -4.96 2.58 4.60
C ASN A 65 -3.57 3.23 4.61
N LEU A 66 -3.34 4.20 3.73
CA LEU A 66 -2.06 4.88 3.58
C LEU A 66 -2.02 6.15 4.43
N GLU A 67 -0.90 6.37 5.13
CA GLU A 67 -0.59 7.66 5.74
C GLU A 67 0.09 8.58 4.71
N ILE A 68 -0.58 9.68 4.38
CA ILE A 68 -0.18 10.63 3.34
C ILE A 68 0.07 12.00 3.97
N HIS A 69 1.27 12.52 3.77
CA HIS A 69 1.68 13.86 4.20
C HIS A 69 1.67 14.80 3.00
N HIS A 70 0.87 15.87 3.07
CA HIS A 70 0.78 16.89 2.02
C HIS A 70 0.50 18.25 2.63
N HIS A 71 1.20 19.32 2.18
CA HIS A 71 0.99 20.70 2.65
C HIS A 71 0.94 20.90 4.18
N GLY A 72 1.71 20.11 4.95
CA GLY A 72 1.71 20.16 6.42
C GLY A 72 0.51 19.48 7.09
N GLN A 73 -0.31 18.77 6.31
CA GLN A 73 -1.44 17.97 6.77
C GLN A 73 -1.12 16.48 6.65
N VAL A 74 -1.71 15.70 7.54
CA VAL A 74 -1.70 14.23 7.50
C VAL A 74 -3.09 13.76 7.12
N SER A 75 -3.17 12.84 6.17
CA SER A 75 -4.41 12.21 5.73
C SER A 75 -4.24 10.70 5.72
N TYR A 76 -5.32 10.00 6.08
CA TYR A 76 -5.39 8.54 6.09
C TYR A 76 -6.45 8.14 5.07
N ALA A 77 -6.05 7.38 4.05
CA ALA A 77 -6.95 7.06 2.93
C ALA A 77 -6.80 5.60 2.49
N ASP A 78 -7.94 4.98 2.22
CA ASP A 78 -8.04 3.59 1.80
C ASP A 78 -7.80 3.46 0.30
N TYR A 79 -6.96 2.50 -0.08
CA TYR A 79 -6.67 2.16 -1.47
C TYR A 79 -6.79 0.67 -1.67
N LEU A 80 -7.47 0.27 -2.75
CA LEU A 80 -7.42 -1.12 -3.18
C LEU A 80 -5.99 -1.41 -3.66
N ILE A 81 -5.41 -2.51 -3.22
CA ILE A 81 -4.03 -2.85 -3.59
C ILE A 81 -3.86 -2.95 -5.11
N ARG A 82 -4.88 -3.46 -5.82
CA ARG A 82 -4.88 -3.54 -7.29
C ARG A 82 -4.78 -2.19 -7.99
N GLU A 83 -5.18 -1.09 -7.33
CA GLU A 83 -5.10 0.28 -7.88
C GLU A 83 -3.69 0.86 -7.69
N LEU A 84 -2.94 0.32 -6.73
CA LEU A 84 -1.54 0.64 -6.50
C LEU A 84 -0.60 -0.21 -7.35
N GLN A 85 -1.09 -1.20 -8.09
CA GLN A 85 -0.28 -2.04 -8.97
C GLN A 85 -0.45 -1.59 -10.42
N GLU A 86 0.65 -1.38 -11.14
CA GLU A 86 0.57 -1.07 -12.57
C GLU A 86 0.28 -2.36 -13.34
N LYS A 87 -0.83 -2.40 -14.10
CA LYS A 87 -1.01 -3.44 -15.11
C LYS A 87 -0.03 -3.15 -16.24
N THR A 88 0.87 -4.09 -16.54
CA THR A 88 1.52 -4.11 -17.85
C THR A 88 0.42 -4.36 -18.88
N GLU A 89 0.09 -3.32 -19.64
CA GLU A 89 -0.70 -3.43 -20.88
C GLU A 89 0.06 -4.24 -21.94
#